data_AF-A0A7M3W8R0-F1
#
_entry.id   AF-A0A7M3W8R0-F1
#
_cell.length_a   1.000
_cell.length_b   1.000
_cell.length_c   1.000
_cell.angle_alpha   90.00
_cell.angle_beta   90.00
_cell.angle_gamma   90.00
#
_symmetry.space_group_name_H-M   'P 1'
#
loop_
_entity.id
_entity.type
_entity.pdbx_description
1 polymer ?
#
loop_
_entity_poly.entity_id
_entity_poly.type
_entity_poly.pdbx_seq_one_letter_code
_entity_poly.pdbx_strand_id
1 'polypeptide(L)'
;MGMPVEPRKSKNTFILGLGFQKCGTMWLYSYLQKSSKFDGGDLKEYHIWDAIDIPLLSYNKVERPGLISSVLDKSNYLRYRMQTNNESYFDYFESIFSSTVNITGDITPSYSGLQKSRLSSIYSEFNEREIDCKAILLLRDPVDRIKSAVRYNL
;
A
#
# COMPACT_ATOMS: atom_id res chain seq x y z
N MET A 1 -16.42 -6.69 30.40
CA MET A 1 -14.96 -6.68 30.54
C MET A 1 -14.42 -7.93 29.86
N GLY A 2 -14.17 -7.87 28.54
CA GLY A 2 -13.46 -8.92 27.81
C GLY A 2 -12.07 -8.38 27.53
N MET A 3 -11.03 -9.09 27.98
CA MET A 3 -9.65 -8.72 27.64
C MET A 3 -9.48 -8.81 26.11
N PRO A 4 -8.73 -7.89 25.47
CA PRO A 4 -8.35 -8.11 24.08
C PRO A 4 -7.49 -9.37 24.04
N VAL A 5 -7.92 -10.35 23.25
CA VAL A 5 -7.10 -11.51 22.91
C VAL A 5 -5.89 -10.94 22.17
N GLU A 6 -4.68 -11.06 22.73
CA GLU A 6 -3.48 -10.71 21.97
C GLU A 6 -3.48 -11.57 20.70
N PRO A 7 -3.46 -10.97 19.50
CA PRO A 7 -3.44 -11.73 18.28
C PRO A 7 -2.16 -12.58 18.26
N ARG A 8 -2.29 -13.86 17.92
CA ARG A 8 -1.15 -14.73 17.63
C ARG A 8 -0.23 -13.98 16.65
N LYS A 9 1.05 -13.85 17.00
CA LYS A 9 2.02 -13.15 16.17
C LYS A 9 2.21 -13.94 14.87
N SER A 10 1.57 -13.48 13.79
CA SER A 10 1.75 -14.07 12.46
C SER A 10 3.21 -14.05 12.06
N LYS A 11 3.64 -15.06 11.30
CA LYS A 11 5.00 -15.07 10.70
C LYS A 11 5.11 -14.03 9.58
N ASN A 12 3.98 -13.65 8.98
CA ASN A 12 3.88 -12.78 7.82
C ASN A 12 3.37 -11.40 8.23
N THR A 13 3.94 -10.35 7.65
CA THR A 13 3.58 -8.96 7.93
C THR A 13 3.30 -8.19 6.65
N PHE A 14 2.13 -7.58 6.58
CA PHE A 14 1.81 -6.58 5.57
C PHE A 14 2.07 -5.17 6.14
N ILE A 15 2.86 -4.38 5.43
CA ILE A 15 3.12 -2.98 5.74
C ILE A 15 2.16 -2.11 4.93
N LEU A 16 1.29 -1.38 5.63
CA LEU A 16 0.53 -0.29 5.05
C LEU A 16 1.33 1.02 5.23
N GLY A 17 2.05 1.41 4.18
CA GLY A 17 2.82 2.65 4.17
C GLY A 17 1.90 3.84 3.92
N LEU A 18 1.66 4.61 4.97
CA LEU A 18 0.94 5.87 4.94
C LEU A 18 1.91 7.02 4.69
N GLY A 19 1.34 8.20 4.46
CA GLY A 19 2.04 9.43 4.12
C GLY A 19 3.16 9.91 5.07
N PHE A 20 3.60 11.16 4.92
CA PHE A 20 3.20 12.11 3.88
C PHE A 20 4.16 12.11 2.69
N GLN A 21 3.69 12.57 1.53
CA GLN A 21 4.59 12.86 0.42
C GLN A 21 5.70 13.81 0.86
N LYS A 22 6.90 13.62 0.30
CA LYS A 22 8.13 14.34 0.64
C LYS A 22 8.61 14.14 2.10
N CYS A 23 8.14 13.09 2.79
CA CYS A 23 8.64 12.66 4.11
C CYS A 23 9.60 11.45 4.06
N GLY A 24 10.05 11.03 2.87
CA GLY A 24 11.07 9.98 2.76
C GLY A 24 10.53 8.55 2.60
N THR A 25 9.28 8.37 2.17
CA THR A 25 8.71 7.03 1.86
C THR A 25 9.52 6.26 0.83
N MET A 26 10.17 6.96 -0.11
CA MET A 26 11.12 6.33 -1.04
C MET A 26 12.33 5.74 -0.31
N TRP A 27 12.90 6.45 0.66
CA TRP A 27 14.03 5.92 1.43
C TRP A 27 13.61 4.66 2.21
N LEU A 28 12.42 4.67 2.82
CA LEU A 28 11.87 3.51 3.52
C LEU A 28 11.74 2.30 2.58
N TYR A 29 11.12 2.48 1.42
CA TYR A 29 10.98 1.41 0.42
C TYR A 29 12.36 0.88 -0.04
N SER A 30 13.30 1.78 -0.37
CA SER A 30 14.67 1.39 -0.76
C SER A 30 15.44 0.69 0.37
N TYR A 31 15.15 1.01 1.63
CA TYR A 31 15.74 0.32 2.78
C TYR A 31 15.16 -1.08 2.95
N LEU A 32 13.83 -1.21 2.89
CA LEU A 32 13.13 -2.50 2.98
C LEU A 32 13.59 -3.46 1.88
N GLN A 33 13.74 -2.99 0.64
CA GLN A 33 14.21 -3.78 -0.50
C GLN A 33 15.62 -4.37 -0.36
N LYS A 34 16.42 -3.92 0.63
CA LYS A 34 17.72 -4.54 0.92
C LYS A 34 17.59 -5.84 1.72
N SER A 35 16.43 -6.10 2.32
CA SER A 35 16.18 -7.32 3.08
C SER A 35 15.66 -8.41 2.16
N SER A 36 16.26 -9.60 2.23
CA SER A 36 15.72 -10.80 1.55
C SER A 36 14.33 -11.22 2.07
N LYS A 37 13.89 -10.65 3.19
CA LYS A 37 12.60 -10.94 3.82
C LYS A 37 11.47 -10.07 3.29
N PHE A 38 11.78 -9.00 2.56
CA PHE A 38 10.82 -8.05 2.04
C PHE A 38 10.68 -8.18 0.53
N ASP A 39 9.44 -8.18 0.06
CA ASP A 39 9.11 -7.96 -1.33
C ASP A 39 7.87 -7.05 -1.41
N GLY A 40 8.02 -5.88 -2.04
CA GLY A 40 6.94 -4.90 -2.20
C GLY A 40 6.03 -5.17 -3.41
N GLY A 41 6.27 -6.26 -4.14
CA GLY A 41 5.61 -6.58 -5.40
C GLY A 41 6.06 -5.70 -6.56
N ASP A 42 5.23 -5.66 -7.60
CA ASP A 42 5.57 -5.16 -8.93
C ASP A 42 5.49 -3.64 -9.05
N LEU A 43 4.86 -2.97 -8.09
CA LEU A 43 4.65 -1.53 -8.09
C LEU A 43 5.30 -0.89 -6.87
N LYS A 44 5.90 0.29 -7.09
CA LYS A 44 6.44 1.10 -5.99
C LYS A 44 5.33 1.81 -5.20
N GLU A 45 4.37 2.39 -5.92
CA GLU A 45 3.16 3.03 -5.37
C GLU A 45 1.96 2.47 -6.15
N TYR A 46 1.04 1.79 -5.47
CA TYR A 46 -0.05 1.06 -6.14
C TYR A 46 -1.21 1.98 -6.51
N HIS A 47 -1.51 2.97 -5.67
CA HIS A 47 -2.63 3.90 -5.88
C HIS A 47 -3.99 3.19 -6.09
N ILE A 48 -4.33 2.24 -5.21
CA ILE A 48 -5.61 1.51 -5.30
C ILE A 48 -6.67 2.29 -4.54
N TRP A 49 -6.48 2.44 -3.24
CA TRP A 49 -7.52 2.96 -2.36
C TRP A 49 -7.70 4.47 -2.47
N ASP A 50 -6.63 5.22 -2.74
CA ASP A 50 -6.71 6.67 -2.95
C ASP A 50 -7.46 7.00 -4.26
N ALA A 51 -7.22 6.24 -5.32
CA ALA A 51 -7.95 6.36 -6.57
C ALA A 51 -9.46 6.14 -6.38
N ILE A 52 -9.84 5.16 -5.55
CA ILE A 52 -11.25 4.79 -5.30
C ILE A 52 -11.94 5.77 -4.34
N ASP A 53 -11.32 6.03 -3.19
CA ASP A 53 -11.98 6.65 -2.04
C ASP A 53 -11.75 8.17 -1.93
N ILE A 54 -10.72 8.72 -2.59
CA ILE A 54 -10.35 10.14 -2.48
C ILE A 54 -10.69 10.85 -3.80
N PRO A 55 -11.77 11.65 -3.87
CA PRO A 55 -12.21 12.28 -5.12
C PRO A 55 -11.13 13.10 -5.83
N LEU A 56 -10.30 13.81 -5.06
CA LEU A 56 -9.18 14.62 -5.58
C LEU A 56 -8.10 13.77 -6.27
N LEU A 57 -8.00 12.48 -5.96
CA LEU A 57 -7.00 11.56 -6.49
C LEU A 57 -7.59 10.54 -7.47
N SER A 58 -8.83 10.75 -7.91
CA SER A 58 -9.52 9.89 -8.87
C SER A 58 -8.82 9.80 -10.25
N TYR A 59 -7.90 10.72 -10.56
CA TYR A 59 -7.03 10.63 -11.74
C TYR A 59 -6.08 9.42 -11.72
N ASN A 60 -5.88 8.78 -10.55
CA ASN A 60 -5.15 7.52 -10.43
C ASN A 60 -5.99 6.29 -10.83
N LYS A 61 -7.29 6.45 -11.11
CA LYS A 61 -8.13 5.35 -11.60
C LYS A 61 -7.66 4.95 -12.99
N VAL A 62 -7.50 3.65 -13.18
CA VAL A 62 -7.07 3.06 -14.45
C VAL A 62 -8.30 2.55 -15.20
N GLU A 63 -8.42 2.93 -16.46
CA GLU A 63 -9.48 2.41 -17.34
C GLU A 63 -9.25 0.93 -17.66
N ARG A 64 -10.31 0.23 -18.10
CA ARG A 64 -10.20 -1.16 -18.52
C ARG A 64 -9.20 -1.29 -19.68
N PRO A 65 -8.05 -1.96 -19.49
CA PRO A 65 -7.10 -2.13 -20.57
C PRO A 65 -7.70 -3.06 -21.63
N GLY A 66 -7.46 -2.74 -22.91
CA GLY A 66 -7.79 -3.63 -24.02
C GLY A 66 -6.95 -4.92 -23.98
N LEU A 67 -7.37 -5.94 -24.73
CA LEU A 67 -6.73 -7.27 -24.73
C LEU A 67 -5.22 -7.24 -25.05
N ILE A 68 -4.79 -6.35 -25.95
CA ILE A 68 -3.38 -6.18 -26.32
C ILE A 68 -2.63 -5.38 -25.23
N SER A 69 -3.28 -4.34 -24.69
CA SER A 69 -2.70 -3.47 -23.67
C SER A 69 -2.49 -4.17 -22.33
N SER A 70 -3.33 -5.13 -21.95
CA SER A 70 -3.18 -5.86 -20.69
C SER A 70 -1.92 -6.73 -20.65
N VAL A 71 -1.42 -7.15 -21.81
CA VAL A 71 -0.17 -7.91 -21.95
C VAL A 71 1.04 -6.97 -21.93
N LEU A 72 0.92 -5.82 -22.60
CA LEU A 72 2.00 -4.84 -22.73
C LEU A 72 2.20 -4.00 -21.45
N ASP A 73 1.12 -3.67 -20.76
CA ASP A 73 1.11 -2.84 -19.55
C ASP A 73 0.53 -3.62 -18.36
N LYS A 74 1.37 -4.54 -17.86
CA LYS A 74 1.04 -5.37 -16.70
C LYS A 74 0.75 -4.54 -15.45
N SER A 75 1.43 -3.40 -15.29
CA SER A 75 1.27 -2.51 -14.13
C SER A 75 -0.12 -1.89 -14.08
N ASN A 76 -0.60 -1.33 -15.19
CA ASN A 76 -1.96 -0.79 -15.25
C ASN A 76 -3.01 -1.89 -15.22
N TYR A 77 -2.74 -3.07 -15.79
CA TYR A 77 -3.65 -4.20 -15.64
C TYR A 77 -3.78 -4.67 -14.19
N LEU A 78 -2.68 -4.72 -13.44
CA LEU A 78 -2.68 -5.04 -12.01
C LEU A 78 -3.49 -4.01 -11.21
N ARG A 79 -3.25 -2.72 -11.43
CA ARG A 79 -4.04 -1.64 -10.81
C ARG A 79 -5.51 -1.75 -11.15
N TYR A 80 -5.86 -1.91 -12.42
CA TYR A 80 -7.24 -2.05 -12.86
C TYR A 80 -7.94 -3.21 -12.14
N ARG A 81 -7.28 -4.37 -12.03
CA ARG A 81 -7.83 -5.52 -11.30
C ARG A 81 -8.08 -5.22 -9.83
N MET A 82 -7.12 -4.61 -9.14
CA MET A 82 -7.24 -4.26 -7.73
C MET A 82 -8.26 -3.14 -7.48
N GLN A 83 -8.40 -2.20 -8.42
CA GLN A 83 -9.37 -1.10 -8.33
C GLN A 83 -10.81 -1.53 -8.64
N THR A 84 -10.99 -2.63 -9.37
CA THR A 84 -12.32 -3.15 -9.74
C THR A 84 -12.76 -4.34 -8.88
N ASN A 85 -11.83 -5.05 -8.25
CA ASN A 85 -12.10 -6.12 -7.32
C ASN A 85 -11.16 -6.02 -6.10
N ASN A 86 -11.74 -5.68 -4.94
CA ASN A 86 -10.99 -5.52 -3.69
C ASN A 86 -10.20 -6.79 -3.31
N GLU A 87 -10.75 -8.00 -3.51
CA GLU A 87 -10.05 -9.24 -3.19
C GLU A 87 -8.74 -9.37 -3.98
N SER A 88 -8.68 -8.85 -5.20
CA SER A 88 -7.46 -8.89 -6.00
C SER A 88 -6.30 -8.10 -5.38
N TYR A 89 -6.58 -7.12 -4.50
CA TYR A 89 -5.55 -6.43 -3.73
C TYR A 89 -4.98 -7.34 -2.64
N PHE A 90 -5.85 -7.97 -1.85
CA PHE A 90 -5.44 -8.80 -0.72
C PHE A 90 -4.81 -10.12 -1.19
N ASP A 91 -5.41 -10.80 -2.17
CA ASP A 91 -4.89 -12.03 -2.78
C ASP A 91 -3.49 -11.82 -3.36
N TYR A 92 -3.25 -10.66 -3.98
CA TYR A 92 -1.96 -10.34 -4.55
C TYR A 92 -0.87 -10.26 -3.47
N PHE A 93 -1.10 -9.48 -2.41
CA PHE A 93 -0.11 -9.33 -1.33
C PHE A 93 0.08 -10.61 -0.51
N GLU A 94 -0.97 -11.41 -0.34
CA GLU A 94 -0.83 -12.74 0.25
C GLU A 94 0.04 -13.66 -0.62
N SER A 95 -0.12 -13.62 -1.94
CA SER A 95 0.63 -14.48 -2.87
C SER A 95 2.14 -14.21 -2.91
N ILE A 96 2.59 -13.05 -2.41
CA ILE A 96 4.01 -12.67 -2.35
C ILE A 96 4.76 -13.46 -1.26
N PHE A 97 4.07 -13.88 -0.19
CA PHE A 97 4.72 -14.56 0.92
C PHE A 97 5.30 -15.92 0.50
N SER A 98 6.46 -16.25 1.06
CA SER A 98 7.16 -17.51 0.79
C SER A 98 7.97 -17.95 2.01
N SER A 99 8.78 -19.00 1.87
CA SER A 99 9.70 -19.43 2.93
C SER A 99 10.77 -18.37 3.27
N THR A 100 11.11 -17.51 2.30
CA THR A 100 12.14 -16.47 2.42
C THR A 100 11.53 -15.08 2.64
N VAL A 101 10.41 -14.78 1.99
CA VAL A 101 9.71 -13.49 2.07
C VAL A 101 8.59 -13.58 3.08
N ASN A 102 8.69 -12.81 4.17
CA ASN A 102 7.67 -12.75 5.21
C ASN A 102 7.22 -11.33 5.54
N ILE A 103 7.66 -10.34 4.76
CA ILE A 103 7.20 -8.96 4.81
C ILE A 103 6.85 -8.53 3.39
N THR A 104 5.68 -7.95 3.21
CA THR A 104 5.31 -7.23 1.98
C THR A 104 4.62 -5.92 2.35
N GLY A 105 4.19 -5.12 1.38
CA GLY A 105 3.48 -3.89 1.68
C GLY A 105 3.16 -3.02 0.49
N ASP A 106 2.15 -2.17 0.69
CA ASP A 106 1.81 -1.06 -0.20
C ASP A 106 2.23 0.24 0.48
N ILE A 107 3.23 0.92 -0.08
CA ILE A 107 3.73 2.20 0.43
C ILE A 107 3.28 3.31 -0.53
N THR A 108 2.03 3.72 -0.39
CA THR A 108 1.40 4.78 -1.17
C THR A 108 1.14 6.00 -0.28
N PRO A 109 1.95 7.08 -0.35
CA PRO A 109 1.90 8.17 0.62
C PRO A 109 0.54 8.90 0.72
N SER A 110 -0.24 8.92 -0.36
CA SER A 110 -1.60 9.48 -0.38
C SER A 110 -2.58 8.73 0.52
N TYR A 111 -2.25 7.51 0.98
CA TYR A 111 -3.10 6.75 1.90
C TYR A 111 -3.27 7.42 3.26
N SER A 112 -2.47 8.44 3.61
CA SER A 112 -2.76 9.30 4.77
C SER A 112 -4.11 10.02 4.67
N GLY A 113 -4.70 10.12 3.47
CA GLY A 113 -6.02 10.71 3.24
C GLY A 113 -7.18 9.71 3.30
N LEU A 114 -6.92 8.40 3.50
CA LEU A 114 -7.99 7.40 3.56
C LEU A 114 -8.84 7.59 4.83
N GLN A 115 -10.13 7.30 4.69
CA GLN A 115 -11.04 7.33 5.83
C GLN A 115 -10.75 6.17 6.79
N LYS A 116 -11.13 6.37 8.06
CA LYS A 116 -11.01 5.34 9.11
C LYS A 116 -11.66 4.02 8.69
N SER A 117 -12.83 4.05 8.04
CA SER A 117 -13.54 2.86 7.56
C SER A 117 -12.68 2.03 6.61
N ARG A 118 -12.01 2.66 5.63
CA ARG A 118 -11.11 1.96 4.71
C ARG A 118 -9.90 1.38 5.43
N LEU A 119 -9.26 2.16 6.30
CA LEU A 119 -8.10 1.68 7.08
C LEU A 119 -8.48 0.49 7.97
N SER A 120 -9.65 0.53 8.60
CA SER A 120 -10.19 -0.59 9.38
C SER A 120 -10.49 -1.80 8.51
N SER A 121 -11.07 -1.63 7.32
CA SER A 121 -11.28 -2.73 6.37
C SER A 121 -9.97 -3.39 5.95
N ILE A 122 -8.96 -2.61 5.53
CA ILE A 122 -7.64 -3.16 5.15
C ILE A 122 -7.03 -3.96 6.30
N TYR A 123 -7.09 -3.43 7.53
CA TYR A 123 -6.58 -4.12 8.71
C TYR A 123 -7.32 -5.43 8.98
N SER A 124 -8.65 -5.43 8.93
CA SER A 124 -9.46 -6.63 9.16
C SER A 124 -9.19 -7.71 8.12
N GLU A 125 -9.18 -7.37 6.84
CA GLU A 125 -8.98 -8.32 5.73
C GLU A 125 -7.65 -9.06 5.82
N PHE A 126 -6.55 -8.35 6.15
CA PHE A 126 -5.27 -9.03 6.37
C PHE A 126 -5.26 -9.91 7.62
N ASN A 127 -5.89 -9.48 8.72
CA ASN A 127 -5.95 -10.30 9.93
C ASN A 127 -6.81 -11.57 9.73
N GLU A 128 -7.89 -11.49 8.96
CA GLU A 128 -8.72 -12.65 8.59
C GLU A 128 -7.92 -13.68 7.78
N ARG A 129 -6.93 -13.23 7.02
CA ARG A 129 -5.94 -14.05 6.30
C ARG A 129 -4.74 -14.47 7.15
N GLU A 130 -4.81 -14.30 8.47
CA GLU A 130 -3.73 -14.57 9.43
C GLU A 130 -2.42 -13.81 9.10
N ILE A 131 -2.49 -12.62 8.51
CA ILE A 131 -1.36 -11.74 8.19
C ILE A 131 -1.40 -10.52 9.12
N ASP A 132 -0.28 -10.24 9.80
CA ASP A 132 -0.20 -9.06 10.67
C ASP A 132 -0.13 -7.78 9.83
N CYS A 133 -1.08 -6.86 10.01
CA CYS A 133 -1.11 -5.59 9.29
C CYS A 133 -0.52 -4.45 10.15
N LYS A 134 0.61 -3.91 9.72
CA LYS A 134 1.30 -2.80 10.39
C LYS A 134 1.26 -1.53 9.56
N ALA A 135 0.71 -0.45 10.12
CA ALA A 135 0.78 0.86 9.50
C ALA A 135 2.11 1.54 9.83
N ILE A 136 2.77 2.11 8.81
CA ILE A 136 3.95 2.97 8.98
C ILE A 136 3.59 4.37 8.49
N LEU A 137 3.84 5.38 9.33
CA LEU A 137 3.64 6.78 9.00
C LEU A 137 4.98 7.51 9.13
N LEU A 138 5.39 8.22 8.07
CA LEU A 138 6.59 9.05 8.07
C LEU A 138 6.21 10.53 8.18
N LEU A 139 6.63 11.12 9.28
CA LEU A 139 6.45 12.54 9.56
C LEU A 139 7.76 13.28 9.35
N ARG A 140 7.66 14.49 8.82
CA ARG A 140 8.76 15.44 8.66
C ARG A 140 8.28 16.80 9.19
N ASP A 141 9.21 17.64 9.60
CA ASP A 141 8.94 19.05 9.88
C ASP A 141 8.04 19.65 8.77
N PRO A 142 6.90 20.27 9.14
CA PRO A 142 5.90 20.70 8.16
C PRO A 142 6.41 21.83 7.26
N VAL A 143 7.29 22.71 7.76
CA VAL A 143 7.86 23.82 6.97
C VAL A 143 8.80 23.26 5.91
N ASP A 144 9.69 22.34 6.30
CA ASP A 144 10.58 21.66 5.37
C ASP A 144 9.83 20.80 4.35
N ARG A 145 8.76 20.14 4.79
CA ARG A 145 7.88 19.37 3.90
C ARG A 145 7.23 20.28 2.86
N ILE A 146 6.67 21.42 3.26
CA ILE A 146 6.06 22.39 2.33
C ILE A 146 7.10 22.98 1.40
N LYS A 147 8.26 23.42 1.89
CA LYS A 147 9.38 23.88 1.05
C LYS A 147 9.81 22.82 0.04
N SER A 148 9.87 21.56 0.46
CA SER A 148 10.18 20.44 -0.42
C SER A 148 9.07 20.16 -1.42
N ALA A 149 7.80 20.33 -1.04
CA ALA A 149 6.68 20.22 -1.95
C ALA A 149 6.75 21.33 -3.01
N VAL A 150 6.94 22.59 -2.64
CA VAL A 150 7.07 23.70 -3.59
C VAL A 150 8.29 23.56 -4.51
N ARG A 151 9.45 23.18 -3.96
CA ARG A 151 10.69 23.02 -4.75
C ARG A 151 10.63 21.86 -5.75
N TYR A 152 9.96 20.78 -5.36
CA TYR A 152 9.78 19.60 -6.20
C TYR A 152 8.34 19.47 -6.68
N ASN A 153 7.67 20.63 -6.79
CA ASN A 153 6.31 20.86 -7.27
C ASN A 153 5.22 20.15 -6.41
N LEU A 154 4.12 20.77 -5.95
CA LEU A 154 3.17 21.59 -6.71
C LEU A 154 3.47 21.65 -8.20
#